data_AF-A0A397CA18-F1
#
_entry.id   AF-A0A397CA18-F1
#
_cell.length_a   1.000
_cell.length_b   1.000
_cell.length_c   1.000
_cell.angle_alpha   90.00
_cell.angle_beta   90.00
_cell.angle_gamma   90.00
#
_symmetry.space_group_name_H-M   'P 1'
#
loop_
_entity.id
_entity.type
_entity.pdbx_description
1 polymer ?
#
loop_
_entity_poly.entity_id
_entity_poly.type
_entity_poly.pdbx_seq_one_letter_code
_entity_poly.pdbx_strand_id
1 'polypeptide(L)'
;MTTRQVEKTMADRRSKEAENAELTRYASSNQQQTMANKSDMGVLAKRRNNQAFQRNAEAMLEERSIAVERDATRSQRTRDQNDFIAKALEEERRTQDRKEREIQRICESSEELRELESMLKVAYVNKERAVQQAERETLSQIEVAREKAIEVQMEYDRQRSLVDMAAKEFGKRVEAVASKQSIQQQMLDRLKLHEEAAREAEMDKHKVDTIMRKIEEEDRLEQEKRERYVLEAKKLIEDSKLQRSKLREAGIKEKLAEKKKREDELFLAVEAEIQRQRKEEDEFARLRDELWEEEVLEARRHKERERAQKKQADKEDMMRSNDQQQVLKAQLVAEQKRKEDEYNEFLKRKFASEERRAMEMDMFRRRQKEEYKLSIAAQNQHKQAMYHHELEKEREEAARIADEEAFKKAVVEEAKRRLLDEHAAKLHGYLPKGVAKEVYQRGHMGSR
;
A
#
# COMPACT_ATOMS: atom_id res chain seq x y z
N MET A 1 0.72 -44.50 -143.98
CA MET A 1 1.35 -44.18 -142.69
C MET A 1 2.86 -44.01 -142.85
N THR A 2 3.73 -44.99 -143.09
CA THR A 2 3.77 -46.40 -142.67
C THR A 2 4.12 -46.50 -141.18
N THR A 3 4.55 -47.68 -140.70
CA THR A 3 5.24 -47.84 -139.42
C THR A 3 6.20 -46.69 -139.12
N ARG A 4 7.15 -46.36 -140.00
CA ARG A 4 8.23 -45.39 -139.71
C ARG A 4 7.78 -43.99 -139.27
N GLN A 5 6.66 -43.47 -139.79
CA GLN A 5 6.15 -42.14 -139.44
C GLN A 5 5.19 -42.16 -138.24
N VAL A 6 4.55 -43.32 -138.00
CA VAL A 6 3.80 -43.60 -136.76
C VAL A 6 4.74 -43.90 -135.60
N GLU A 7 5.83 -44.62 -135.82
CA GLU A 7 6.90 -44.89 -134.86
C GLU A 7 7.55 -43.58 -134.41
N LYS A 8 7.83 -42.65 -135.34
CA LYS A 8 8.32 -41.32 -134.98
C LYS A 8 7.32 -40.58 -134.08
N THR A 9 6.06 -40.49 -134.47
CA THR A 9 5.04 -39.77 -133.67
C THR A 9 4.68 -40.49 -132.35
N MET A 10 4.81 -41.81 -132.28
CA MET A 10 4.67 -42.61 -131.05
C MET A 10 5.89 -42.48 -130.12
N ALA A 11 7.10 -42.37 -130.68
CA ALA A 11 8.32 -42.07 -129.91
C ALA A 11 8.28 -40.63 -129.38
N ASP A 12 7.98 -39.64 -130.22
CA ASP A 12 7.76 -38.24 -129.82
C ASP A 12 6.68 -38.15 -128.73
N ARG A 13 5.59 -38.92 -128.87
CA ARG A 13 4.49 -38.95 -127.88
C ARG A 13 4.91 -39.61 -126.56
N ARG A 14 5.59 -40.76 -126.58
CA ARG A 14 6.10 -41.40 -125.35
C ARG A 14 7.16 -40.55 -124.67
N SER A 15 7.99 -39.84 -125.44
CA SER A 15 8.94 -38.86 -124.91
C SER A 15 8.19 -37.73 -124.20
N LYS A 16 7.14 -37.17 -124.82
CA LYS A 16 6.29 -36.14 -124.19
C LYS A 16 5.50 -36.65 -122.99
N GLU A 17 5.04 -37.91 -122.98
CA GLU A 17 4.33 -38.50 -121.85
C GLU A 17 5.30 -38.80 -120.68
N ALA A 18 6.55 -39.17 -120.96
CA ALA A 18 7.62 -39.27 -119.96
C ALA A 18 8.02 -37.89 -119.42
N GLU A 19 8.27 -36.91 -120.29
CA GLU A 19 8.59 -35.51 -119.96
C GLU A 19 7.49 -34.87 -119.11
N ASN A 20 6.21 -35.04 -119.46
CA ASN A 20 5.09 -34.58 -118.65
C ASN A 20 4.98 -35.32 -117.30
N ALA A 21 5.31 -36.62 -117.24
CA ALA A 21 5.36 -37.36 -115.99
C ALA A 21 6.52 -36.88 -115.09
N GLU A 22 7.68 -36.54 -115.65
CA GLU A 22 8.81 -35.95 -114.95
C GLU A 22 8.50 -34.53 -114.46
N LEU A 23 7.91 -33.68 -115.31
CA LEU A 23 7.43 -32.35 -114.92
C LEU A 23 6.35 -32.43 -113.82
N THR A 24 5.45 -33.41 -113.87
CA THR A 24 4.42 -33.63 -112.82
C THR A 24 5.04 -34.13 -111.52
N ARG A 25 6.06 -35.02 -111.58
CA ARG A 25 6.85 -35.45 -110.42
C ARG A 25 7.65 -34.30 -109.82
N TYR A 26 8.24 -33.45 -110.66
CA TYR A 26 8.96 -32.25 -110.22
C TYR A 26 8.00 -31.23 -109.58
N ALA A 27 6.85 -30.95 -110.19
CA ALA A 27 5.85 -30.03 -109.65
C ALA A 27 5.26 -30.53 -108.32
N SER A 28 4.92 -31.81 -108.21
CA SER A 28 4.41 -32.40 -106.96
C SER A 28 5.50 -32.50 -105.88
N SER A 29 6.75 -32.82 -106.23
CA SER A 29 7.90 -32.75 -105.31
C SER A 29 8.15 -31.33 -104.81
N ASN A 30 8.14 -30.33 -105.70
CA ASN A 30 8.29 -28.92 -105.35
C ASN A 30 7.11 -28.41 -104.50
N GLN A 31 5.88 -28.90 -104.74
CA GLN A 31 4.73 -28.62 -103.89
C GLN A 31 4.88 -29.24 -102.50
N GLN A 32 5.34 -30.49 -102.40
CA GLN A 32 5.65 -31.14 -101.13
C GLN A 32 6.76 -30.40 -100.38
N GLN A 33 7.86 -30.02 -101.05
CA GLN A 33 8.93 -29.22 -100.45
C GLN A 33 8.45 -27.83 -100.03
N THR A 34 7.58 -27.18 -100.80
CA THR A 34 6.96 -25.90 -100.43
C THR A 34 6.07 -26.04 -99.19
N MET A 35 5.34 -27.15 -99.05
CA MET A 35 4.55 -27.44 -97.85
C MET A 35 5.43 -27.79 -96.65
N ALA A 36 6.50 -28.57 -96.86
CA ALA A 36 7.51 -28.88 -95.83
C ALA A 36 8.17 -27.60 -95.30
N ASN A 37 8.69 -26.74 -96.18
CA ASN A 37 9.27 -25.44 -95.83
C ASN A 37 8.28 -24.55 -95.05
N LYS A 38 6.98 -24.54 -95.43
CA LYS A 38 5.93 -23.83 -94.69
C LYS A 38 5.67 -24.44 -93.30
N SER A 39 5.64 -25.77 -93.18
CA SER A 39 5.53 -26.42 -91.87
C SER A 39 6.78 -26.21 -91.01
N ASP A 40 7.98 -26.18 -91.59
CA ASP A 40 9.23 -25.93 -90.86
C ASP A 40 9.31 -24.51 -90.32
N MET A 41 8.88 -23.50 -91.10
CA MET A 41 8.67 -22.14 -90.58
C MET A 41 7.67 -22.12 -89.41
N GLY A 42 6.61 -22.92 -89.49
CA GLY A 42 5.65 -23.13 -88.39
C GLY A 42 6.25 -23.85 -87.17
N VAL A 43 7.16 -24.82 -87.37
CA VAL A 43 7.88 -25.54 -86.32
C VAL A 43 8.91 -24.62 -85.66
N LEU A 44 9.63 -23.78 -86.41
CA LEU A 44 10.54 -22.77 -85.89
C LEU A 44 9.78 -21.72 -85.06
N ALA A 45 8.62 -21.26 -85.54
CA ALA A 45 7.75 -20.36 -84.77
C ALA A 45 7.25 -21.03 -83.47
N LYS A 46 6.80 -22.30 -83.53
CA LYS A 46 6.41 -23.06 -82.33
C LYS A 46 7.58 -23.27 -81.36
N ARG A 47 8.79 -23.60 -81.84
CA ARG A 47 10.00 -23.74 -81.00
C ARG A 47 10.35 -22.42 -80.33
N ARG A 48 10.33 -21.29 -81.06
CA ARG A 48 10.54 -19.94 -80.50
C ARG A 48 9.50 -19.60 -79.43
N ASN A 49 8.22 -19.89 -79.68
CA ASN A 49 7.14 -19.62 -78.73
C ASN A 49 7.25 -20.51 -77.48
N ASN A 50 7.58 -21.79 -77.64
CA ASN A 50 7.81 -22.71 -76.51
C ASN A 50 9.03 -22.27 -75.68
N GLN A 51 10.13 -21.85 -76.31
CA GLN A 51 11.31 -21.34 -75.62
C GLN A 51 11.04 -20.01 -74.90
N ALA A 52 10.22 -19.13 -75.49
CA ALA A 52 9.76 -17.91 -74.82
C ALA A 52 8.82 -18.23 -73.64
N PHE A 53 7.94 -19.21 -73.78
CA PHE A 53 7.07 -19.69 -72.70
C PHE A 53 7.87 -20.32 -71.55
N GLN A 54 8.88 -21.14 -71.85
CA GLN A 54 9.81 -21.70 -70.86
C GLN A 54 10.53 -20.59 -70.09
N ARG A 55 11.15 -19.63 -70.80
CA ARG A 55 11.82 -18.47 -70.16
C ARG A 55 10.88 -17.62 -69.31
N ASN A 56 9.64 -17.41 -69.76
CA ASN A 56 8.64 -16.68 -68.97
C ASN A 56 8.21 -17.48 -67.73
N ALA A 57 8.10 -18.81 -67.81
CA ALA A 57 7.79 -19.67 -66.67
C ALA A 57 8.96 -19.75 -65.66
N GLU A 58 10.20 -19.82 -66.17
CA GLU A 58 11.43 -19.73 -65.38
C GLU A 58 11.48 -18.39 -64.63
N ALA A 59 11.31 -17.27 -65.34
CA ALA A 59 11.28 -15.93 -64.75
C ALA A 59 10.14 -15.74 -63.73
N MET A 60 8.95 -16.33 -63.96
CA MET A 60 7.84 -16.30 -62.97
C MET A 60 8.15 -17.13 -61.71
N LEU A 61 8.93 -18.21 -61.82
CA LEU A 61 9.37 -18.99 -60.66
C LEU A 61 10.47 -18.25 -59.87
N GLU A 62 11.38 -17.58 -60.56
CA GLU A 62 12.41 -16.71 -59.95
C GLU A 62 11.80 -15.47 -59.28
N GLU A 63 10.86 -14.78 -59.94
CA GLU A 63 10.13 -13.66 -59.32
C GLU A 63 9.36 -14.12 -58.08
N ARG A 64 8.74 -15.30 -58.13
CA ARG A 64 8.02 -15.88 -56.99
C ARG A 64 8.94 -16.27 -55.83
N SER A 65 10.13 -16.82 -56.09
CA SER A 65 11.08 -17.16 -55.00
C SER A 65 11.62 -15.90 -54.33
N ILE A 66 11.98 -14.88 -55.13
CA ILE A 66 12.39 -13.55 -54.65
C ILE A 66 11.26 -12.86 -53.86
N ALA A 67 10.00 -12.98 -54.29
CA ALA A 67 8.86 -12.47 -53.55
C ALA A 67 8.68 -13.18 -52.19
N VAL A 68 8.77 -14.51 -52.15
CA VAL A 68 8.70 -15.29 -50.91
C VAL A 68 9.84 -14.95 -49.95
N GLU A 69 11.06 -14.73 -50.43
CA GLU A 69 12.20 -14.30 -49.60
C GLU A 69 12.00 -12.89 -49.03
N ARG A 70 11.48 -11.95 -49.84
CA ARG A 70 11.13 -10.59 -49.40
C ARG A 70 10.01 -10.59 -48.37
N ASP A 71 8.96 -11.40 -48.55
CA ASP A 71 7.88 -11.53 -47.58
C ASP A 71 8.32 -12.29 -46.32
N ALA A 72 9.23 -13.26 -46.42
CA ALA A 72 9.82 -13.94 -45.27
C ALA A 72 10.68 -13.00 -44.42
N THR A 73 11.59 -12.24 -45.04
CA THR A 73 12.43 -11.25 -44.34
C THR A 73 11.61 -10.09 -43.76
N ARG A 74 10.58 -9.61 -44.47
CA ARG A 74 9.60 -8.64 -43.94
C ARG A 74 8.81 -9.21 -42.76
N SER A 75 8.35 -10.46 -42.85
CA SER A 75 7.62 -11.13 -41.78
C SER A 75 8.50 -11.37 -40.55
N GLN A 76 9.76 -11.75 -40.75
CA GLN A 76 10.75 -11.89 -39.68
C GLN A 76 10.97 -10.55 -38.98
N ARG A 77 11.29 -9.47 -39.72
CA ARG A 77 11.44 -8.13 -39.14
C ARG A 77 10.20 -7.68 -38.36
N THR A 78 9.00 -8.03 -38.83
CA THR A 78 7.74 -7.72 -38.13
C THR A 78 7.60 -8.53 -36.83
N ARG A 79 8.01 -9.81 -36.82
CA ARG A 79 8.08 -10.63 -35.60
C ARG A 79 9.11 -10.09 -34.62
N ASP A 80 10.33 -9.79 -35.07
CA ASP A 80 11.39 -9.25 -34.22
C ASP A 80 10.96 -7.92 -33.55
N GLN A 81 10.24 -7.07 -34.28
CA GLN A 81 9.64 -5.84 -33.75
C GLN A 81 8.51 -6.12 -32.75
N ASN A 82 7.61 -7.05 -33.04
CA ASN A 82 6.53 -7.44 -32.13
C ASN A 82 7.08 -8.09 -30.84
N ASP A 83 8.09 -8.95 -30.94
CA ASP A 83 8.74 -9.62 -29.81
C ASP A 83 9.51 -8.61 -28.94
N PHE A 84 10.12 -7.59 -29.54
CA PHE A 84 10.74 -6.48 -28.81
C PHE A 84 9.70 -5.65 -28.05
N ILE A 85 8.59 -5.27 -28.71
CA ILE A 85 7.49 -4.54 -28.09
C ILE A 85 6.84 -5.37 -26.97
N ALA A 86 6.63 -6.66 -27.19
CA ALA A 86 6.07 -7.56 -26.18
C ALA A 86 6.96 -7.67 -24.93
N LYS A 87 8.28 -7.77 -25.10
CA LYS A 87 9.24 -7.75 -23.98
C LYS A 87 9.24 -6.42 -23.24
N ALA A 88 9.24 -5.29 -23.97
CA ALA A 88 9.18 -3.96 -23.36
C ALA A 88 7.89 -3.75 -22.55
N LEU A 89 6.73 -4.17 -23.07
CA LEU A 89 5.45 -4.13 -22.36
C LEU A 89 5.41 -5.10 -21.16
N GLU A 90 6.04 -6.27 -21.27
CA GLU A 90 6.14 -7.20 -20.13
C GLU A 90 7.07 -6.65 -19.04
N GLU A 91 8.18 -6.01 -19.40
CA GLU A 91 9.08 -5.34 -18.47
C GLU A 91 8.41 -4.13 -17.80
N GLU A 92 7.72 -3.27 -18.56
CA GLU A 92 6.96 -2.16 -18.00
C GLU A 92 5.92 -2.69 -17.00
N ARG A 93 5.09 -3.65 -17.41
CA ARG A 93 4.11 -4.29 -16.52
C ARG A 93 4.77 -4.91 -15.29
N ARG A 94 5.89 -5.63 -15.43
CA ARG A 94 6.65 -6.17 -14.27
C ARG A 94 7.14 -5.06 -13.33
N THR A 95 7.43 -3.86 -13.81
CA THR A 95 7.74 -2.71 -12.92
C THR A 95 6.49 -2.10 -12.28
N GLN A 96 5.35 -2.06 -12.99
CA GLN A 96 4.07 -1.63 -12.44
C GLN A 96 3.60 -2.60 -11.33
N ASP A 97 3.53 -3.91 -11.62
CA ASP A 97 3.28 -5.00 -10.68
C ASP A 97 4.17 -4.92 -9.42
N ARG A 98 5.44 -4.53 -9.56
CA ARG A 98 6.38 -4.36 -8.43
C ARG A 98 6.03 -3.12 -7.59
N LYS A 99 5.81 -1.97 -8.23
CA LYS A 99 5.42 -0.71 -7.57
C LYS A 99 4.08 -0.87 -6.85
N GLU A 100 3.10 -1.54 -7.45
CA GLU A 100 1.81 -1.83 -6.82
C GLU A 100 1.97 -2.72 -5.58
N ARG A 101 2.75 -3.79 -5.64
CA ARG A 101 3.04 -4.65 -4.48
C ARG A 101 3.87 -3.95 -3.41
N GLU A 102 4.67 -2.95 -3.78
CA GLU A 102 5.40 -2.11 -2.83
C GLU A 102 4.46 -1.12 -2.14
N ILE A 103 3.60 -0.42 -2.89
CA ILE A 103 2.52 0.43 -2.38
C ILE A 103 1.59 -0.37 -1.45
N GLN A 104 1.16 -1.57 -1.85
CA GLN A 104 0.34 -2.46 -1.02
C GLN A 104 1.02 -2.78 0.31
N ARG A 105 2.30 -3.19 0.31
CA ARG A 105 3.05 -3.48 1.54
C ARG A 105 3.27 -2.24 2.40
N ILE A 106 3.47 -1.06 1.81
CA ILE A 106 3.52 0.21 2.55
C ILE A 106 2.16 0.50 3.22
N CYS A 107 1.05 0.29 2.50
CA CYS A 107 -0.29 0.50 3.05
C CYS A 107 -0.64 -0.52 4.16
N GLU A 108 -0.32 -1.80 3.98
CA GLU A 108 -0.58 -2.87 4.96
C GLU A 108 0.27 -2.74 6.23
N SER A 109 1.51 -2.27 6.10
CA SER A 109 2.42 -2.03 7.23
C SER A 109 2.14 -0.72 7.97
N SER A 110 1.53 0.28 7.32
CA SER A 110 1.15 1.56 7.93
C SER A 110 0.13 1.37 9.07
N GLU A 111 0.51 1.78 10.28
CA GLU A 111 -0.38 1.76 11.44
C GLU A 111 -1.48 2.82 11.32
N GLU A 112 -1.17 3.99 10.75
CA GLU A 112 -2.13 5.09 10.55
C GLU A 112 -3.34 4.67 9.70
N LEU A 113 -3.10 3.94 8.61
CA LEU A 113 -4.17 3.43 7.74
C LEU A 113 -4.99 2.35 8.45
N ARG A 114 -4.34 1.49 9.24
CA ARG A 114 -5.00 0.44 10.04
C ARG A 114 -5.88 1.04 11.15
N GLU A 115 -5.43 2.11 11.81
CA GLU A 115 -6.23 2.87 12.75
C GLU A 115 -7.40 3.58 12.07
N LEU A 116 -7.18 4.18 10.90
CA LEU A 116 -8.25 4.85 10.15
C LEU A 116 -9.31 3.85 9.65
N GLU A 117 -8.92 2.71 9.12
CA GLU A 117 -9.84 1.60 8.81
C GLU A 117 -10.66 1.18 10.03
N SER A 118 -10.02 1.05 11.20
CA SER A 118 -10.68 0.70 12.46
C SER A 118 -11.72 1.77 12.86
N MET A 119 -11.34 3.05 12.76
CA MET A 119 -12.25 4.18 12.99
C MET A 119 -13.43 4.21 12.01
N LEU A 120 -13.21 3.89 10.74
CA LEU A 120 -14.27 3.82 9.72
C LEU A 120 -15.19 2.60 9.94
N LYS A 121 -14.65 1.44 10.31
CA LYS A 121 -15.44 0.24 10.69
C LYS A 121 -16.32 0.52 11.91
N VAL A 122 -15.80 1.22 12.93
CA VAL A 122 -16.60 1.69 14.07
C VAL A 122 -17.67 2.71 13.65
N ALA A 123 -17.38 3.60 12.72
CA ALA A 123 -18.37 4.55 12.18
C ALA A 123 -19.50 3.84 11.40
N TYR A 124 -19.21 2.76 10.66
CA TYR A 124 -20.24 1.91 10.05
C TYR A 124 -21.15 1.26 11.09
N VAL A 125 -20.58 0.62 12.11
CA VAL A 125 -21.35 0.00 13.20
C VAL A 125 -22.21 1.04 13.93
N ASN A 126 -21.71 2.26 14.14
CA ASN A 126 -22.48 3.36 14.72
C ASN A 126 -23.64 3.82 13.82
N LYS A 127 -23.43 3.88 12.50
CA LYS A 127 -24.50 4.20 11.53
C LYS A 127 -25.56 3.11 11.48
N GLU A 128 -25.17 1.84 11.39
CA GLU A 128 -26.08 0.69 11.40
C GLU A 128 -26.89 0.65 12.70
N ARG A 129 -26.25 0.88 13.85
CA ARG A 129 -26.92 0.96 15.16
C ARG A 129 -27.94 2.11 15.22
N ALA A 130 -27.65 3.25 14.60
CA ALA A 130 -28.60 4.37 14.53
C ALA A 130 -29.81 4.04 13.64
N VAL A 131 -29.60 3.33 12.52
CA VAL A 131 -30.69 2.80 11.68
C VAL A 131 -31.53 1.79 12.45
N GLN A 132 -30.91 0.79 13.10
CA GLN A 132 -31.60 -0.19 13.95
C GLN A 132 -32.39 0.45 15.10
N GLN A 133 -31.89 1.55 15.67
CA GLN A 133 -32.63 2.30 16.69
C GLN A 133 -33.87 2.98 16.09
N ALA A 134 -33.73 3.66 14.94
CA ALA A 134 -34.88 4.28 14.26
C ALA A 134 -35.92 3.24 13.79
N GLU A 135 -35.47 2.09 13.27
CA GLU A 135 -36.34 0.96 12.94
C GLU A 135 -37.09 0.46 14.18
N ARG A 136 -36.39 0.23 15.29
CA ARG A 136 -37.01 -0.18 16.55
C ARG A 136 -38.00 0.85 17.09
N GLU A 137 -37.70 2.14 16.98
CA GLU A 137 -38.59 3.22 17.41
C GLU A 137 -39.86 3.28 16.53
N THR A 138 -39.73 3.11 15.20
CA THR A 138 -40.91 3.05 14.31
C THR A 138 -41.74 1.79 14.53
N LEU A 139 -41.12 0.62 14.73
CA LEU A 139 -41.84 -0.61 15.09
C LEU A 139 -42.60 -0.46 16.41
N SER A 140 -41.96 0.10 17.45
CA SER A 140 -42.62 0.36 18.74
C SER A 140 -43.78 1.36 18.62
N GLN A 141 -43.67 2.38 17.75
CA GLN A 141 -44.79 3.28 17.44
C GLN A 141 -45.96 2.55 16.75
N ILE A 142 -45.66 1.60 15.85
CA ILE A 142 -46.67 0.76 15.18
C ILE A 142 -47.35 -0.19 16.19
N GLU A 143 -46.59 -0.78 17.10
CA GLU A 143 -47.13 -1.63 18.19
C GLU A 143 -48.07 -0.82 19.09
N VAL A 144 -47.63 0.34 19.60
CA VAL A 144 -48.46 1.22 20.45
C VAL A 144 -49.70 1.75 19.71
N ALA A 145 -49.61 2.01 18.40
CA ALA A 145 -50.76 2.37 17.59
C ALA A 145 -51.76 1.21 17.43
N ARG A 146 -51.25 -0.02 17.27
CA ARG A 146 -52.06 -1.24 17.18
C ARG A 146 -52.75 -1.56 18.51
N GLU A 147 -52.05 -1.44 19.64
CA GLU A 147 -52.63 -1.65 20.98
C GLU A 147 -53.79 -0.68 21.21
N LYS A 148 -53.59 0.63 20.96
CA LYS A 148 -54.65 1.65 21.07
C LYS A 148 -55.84 1.37 20.16
N ALA A 149 -55.63 0.86 18.94
CA ALA A 149 -56.71 0.47 18.05
C ALA A 149 -57.53 -0.71 18.61
N ILE A 150 -56.87 -1.67 19.27
CA ILE A 150 -57.53 -2.79 19.96
C ILE A 150 -58.28 -2.30 21.20
N GLU A 151 -57.70 -1.39 22.00
CA GLU A 151 -58.37 -0.77 23.15
C GLU A 151 -59.66 -0.04 22.72
N VAL A 152 -59.60 0.82 21.70
CA VAL A 152 -60.77 1.54 21.17
C VAL A 152 -61.85 0.57 20.66
N GLN A 153 -61.46 -0.52 19.97
CA GLN A 153 -62.41 -1.54 19.52
C GLN A 153 -63.06 -2.28 20.71
N MET A 154 -62.30 -2.65 21.74
CA MET A 154 -62.83 -3.28 22.95
C MET A 154 -63.76 -2.34 23.74
N GLU A 155 -63.46 -1.05 23.81
CA GLU A 155 -64.36 -0.07 24.41
C GLU A 155 -65.65 0.10 23.60
N TYR A 156 -65.56 0.16 22.27
CA TYR A 156 -66.72 0.22 21.38
C TYR A 156 -67.63 -1.01 21.54
N ASP A 157 -67.08 -2.23 21.49
CA ASP A 157 -67.85 -3.46 21.65
C ASP A 157 -68.43 -3.60 23.07
N ARG A 158 -67.72 -3.10 24.10
CA ARG A 158 -68.26 -2.97 25.47
C ARG A 158 -69.44 -2.00 25.54
N GLN A 159 -69.33 -0.81 24.95
CA GLN A 159 -70.41 0.18 24.92
C GLN A 159 -71.62 -0.37 24.16
N ARG A 160 -71.41 -0.99 23.00
CA ARG A 160 -72.44 -1.66 22.22
C ARG A 160 -73.14 -2.77 23.02
N SER A 161 -72.38 -3.63 23.70
CA SER A 161 -72.93 -4.70 24.55
C SER A 161 -73.80 -4.14 25.70
N LEU A 162 -73.41 -3.02 26.31
CA LEU A 162 -74.23 -2.34 27.31
C LEU A 162 -75.55 -1.78 26.72
N VAL A 163 -75.50 -1.21 25.52
CA VAL A 163 -76.71 -0.75 24.80
C VAL A 163 -77.62 -1.93 24.43
N ASP A 164 -77.07 -3.02 23.89
CA ASP A 164 -77.82 -4.24 23.55
C ASP A 164 -78.47 -4.89 24.79
N MET A 165 -77.78 -4.85 25.95
CA MET A 165 -78.34 -5.33 27.22
C MET A 165 -79.44 -4.41 27.75
N ALA A 166 -79.26 -3.08 27.69
CA ALA A 166 -80.29 -2.13 28.06
C ALA A 166 -81.54 -2.24 27.15
N ALA A 167 -81.35 -2.48 25.85
CA ALA A 167 -82.44 -2.73 24.89
C ALA A 167 -83.18 -4.04 25.20
N LYS A 168 -82.46 -5.12 25.58
CA LYS A 168 -83.08 -6.39 26.03
C LYS A 168 -83.85 -6.23 27.33
N GLU A 169 -83.35 -5.45 28.30
CA GLU A 169 -84.10 -5.11 29.50
C GLU A 169 -85.35 -4.27 29.19
N PHE A 170 -85.23 -3.29 28.29
CA PHE A 170 -86.36 -2.48 27.86
C PHE A 170 -87.44 -3.34 27.18
N GLY A 171 -87.05 -4.25 26.29
CA GLY A 171 -87.94 -5.25 25.68
C GLY A 171 -88.71 -6.06 26.72
N LYS A 172 -88.00 -6.65 27.69
CA LYS A 172 -88.62 -7.38 28.82
C LYS A 172 -89.59 -6.53 29.64
N ARG A 173 -89.30 -5.22 29.83
CA ARG A 173 -90.22 -4.29 30.53
C ARG A 173 -91.47 -4.03 29.71
N VAL A 174 -91.36 -3.89 28.38
CA VAL A 174 -92.51 -3.76 27.47
C VAL A 174 -93.34 -5.04 27.45
N GLU A 175 -92.72 -6.21 27.34
CA GLU A 175 -93.37 -7.53 27.42
C GLU A 175 -94.12 -7.73 28.75
N ALA A 176 -93.51 -7.34 29.87
CA ALA A 176 -94.15 -7.39 31.19
C ALA A 176 -95.34 -6.43 31.31
N VAL A 177 -95.27 -5.23 30.72
CA VAL A 177 -96.40 -4.29 30.67
C VAL A 177 -97.54 -4.83 29.80
N ALA A 178 -97.24 -5.37 28.62
CA ALA A 178 -98.24 -5.98 27.74
C ALA A 178 -98.89 -7.21 28.40
N SER A 179 -98.09 -8.05 29.08
CA SER A 179 -98.59 -9.20 29.86
C SER A 179 -99.52 -8.75 31.00
N LYS A 180 -99.14 -7.69 31.73
CA LYS A 180 -99.99 -7.09 32.77
C LYS A 180 -101.30 -6.53 32.19
N GLN A 181 -101.27 -5.86 31.05
CA GLN A 181 -102.46 -5.35 30.37
C GLN A 181 -103.40 -6.49 29.95
N SER A 182 -102.85 -7.59 29.40
CA SER A 182 -103.62 -8.79 29.05
C SER A 182 -104.29 -9.42 30.28
N ILE A 183 -103.57 -9.55 31.40
CA ILE A 183 -104.15 -10.04 32.68
C ILE A 183 -105.23 -9.07 33.20
N GLN A 184 -105.05 -7.75 33.05
CA GLN A 184 -106.06 -6.77 33.43
C GLN A 184 -107.32 -6.87 32.56
N GLN A 185 -107.19 -7.14 31.25
CA GLN A 185 -108.33 -7.42 30.37
C GLN A 185 -109.04 -8.71 30.78
N GLN A 186 -108.31 -9.80 31.03
CA GLN A 186 -108.88 -11.07 31.53
C GLN A 186 -109.62 -10.90 32.87
N MET A 187 -109.14 -10.04 33.77
CA MET A 187 -109.86 -9.70 35.00
C MET A 187 -111.14 -8.90 34.73
N LEU A 188 -111.11 -7.92 33.82
CA LEU A 188 -112.30 -7.16 33.42
C LEU A 188 -113.35 -8.04 32.74
N ASP A 189 -112.94 -8.96 31.89
CA ASP A 189 -113.85 -9.90 31.23
C ASP A 189 -114.40 -10.95 32.21
N ARG A 190 -113.60 -11.39 33.20
CA ARG A 190 -114.13 -12.16 34.35
C ARG A 190 -115.11 -11.37 35.21
N LEU A 191 -114.92 -10.06 35.38
CA LEU A 191 -115.87 -9.22 36.12
C LEU A 191 -117.19 -9.07 35.35
N LYS A 192 -117.17 -8.90 34.02
CA LYS A 192 -118.38 -8.95 33.17
C LYS A 192 -119.10 -10.29 33.30
N LEU A 193 -118.37 -11.41 33.18
CA LEU A 193 -118.93 -12.75 33.35
C LEU A 193 -119.53 -12.97 34.76
N HIS A 194 -118.93 -12.39 35.81
CA HIS A 194 -119.51 -12.38 37.14
C HIS A 194 -120.75 -11.48 37.27
N GLU A 195 -120.82 -10.36 36.55
CA GLU A 195 -121.97 -9.46 36.50
C GLU A 195 -123.15 -10.09 35.73
N GLU A 196 -122.86 -10.77 34.62
CA GLU A 196 -123.80 -11.57 33.83
C GLU A 196 -124.32 -12.76 34.65
N ALA A 197 -123.42 -13.56 35.24
CA ALA A 197 -123.80 -14.65 36.13
C ALA A 197 -124.52 -14.18 37.40
N ALA A 198 -124.28 -12.95 37.89
CA ALA A 198 -125.04 -12.37 38.99
C ALA A 198 -126.48 -12.00 38.58
N ARG A 199 -126.70 -11.50 37.36
CA ARG A 199 -128.06 -11.31 36.81
C ARG A 199 -128.79 -12.64 36.62
N GLU A 200 -128.11 -13.65 36.11
CA GLU A 200 -128.69 -15.00 36.00
C GLU A 200 -128.98 -15.60 37.38
N ALA A 201 -128.08 -15.41 38.36
CA ALA A 201 -128.30 -15.85 39.74
C ALA A 201 -129.40 -15.05 40.47
N GLU A 202 -129.68 -13.79 40.10
CA GLU A 202 -130.83 -13.03 40.60
C GLU A 202 -132.14 -13.56 40.00
N MET A 203 -132.16 -13.84 38.70
CA MET A 203 -133.28 -14.50 38.01
C MET A 203 -133.55 -15.91 38.55
N ASP A 204 -132.51 -16.70 38.80
CA ASP A 204 -132.62 -18.02 39.43
C ASP A 204 -132.96 -17.91 40.92
N LYS A 205 -132.46 -16.90 41.64
CA LYS A 205 -132.90 -16.64 43.02
C LYS A 205 -134.40 -16.37 43.05
N HIS A 206 -134.99 -15.59 42.15
CA HIS A 206 -136.45 -15.41 42.13
C HIS A 206 -137.21 -16.73 41.86
N LYS A 207 -136.66 -17.65 41.06
CA LYS A 207 -137.22 -19.02 40.90
C LYS A 207 -137.06 -19.83 42.19
N VAL A 208 -135.90 -19.75 42.84
CA VAL A 208 -135.57 -20.46 44.09
C VAL A 208 -136.35 -19.92 45.28
N ASP A 209 -136.55 -18.60 45.44
CA ASP A 209 -137.42 -17.99 46.45
C ASP A 209 -138.88 -18.48 46.29
N THR A 210 -139.31 -18.74 45.05
CA THR A 210 -140.62 -19.35 44.71
C THR A 210 -140.70 -20.85 45.02
N ILE A 211 -139.56 -21.52 45.24
CA ILE A 211 -139.45 -22.92 45.69
C ILE A 211 -139.22 -22.99 47.20
N MET A 212 -138.36 -22.13 47.76
CA MET A 212 -138.08 -21.98 49.20
C MET A 212 -139.34 -21.64 49.97
N ARG A 213 -140.25 -20.81 49.43
CA ARG A 213 -141.59 -20.62 50.04
C ARG A 213 -142.42 -21.89 50.21
N LYS A 214 -142.11 -22.97 49.46
CA LYS A 214 -142.74 -24.29 49.61
C LYS A 214 -141.93 -25.18 50.56
N ILE A 215 -140.61 -24.99 50.64
CA ILE A 215 -139.72 -25.74 51.53
C ILE A 215 -139.77 -25.20 52.97
N GLU A 216 -139.93 -23.89 53.18
CA GLU A 216 -140.12 -23.29 54.51
C GLU A 216 -141.47 -23.70 55.15
N GLU A 217 -142.44 -24.17 54.35
CA GLU A 217 -143.66 -24.83 54.83
C GLU A 217 -143.38 -26.28 55.31
N GLU A 218 -142.33 -26.95 54.83
CA GLU A 218 -141.91 -28.30 55.24
C GLU A 218 -140.84 -28.29 56.35
N ASP A 219 -139.74 -27.53 56.18
CA ASP A 219 -138.52 -27.63 57.00
C ASP A 219 -138.68 -27.02 58.41
N ARG A 220 -139.76 -26.26 58.64
CA ARG A 220 -140.21 -25.82 59.98
C ARG A 220 -140.60 -26.98 60.91
N LEU A 221 -140.61 -28.22 60.41
CA LEU A 221 -140.83 -29.45 61.16
C LEU A 221 -139.53 -30.11 61.68
N GLU A 222 -138.35 -29.66 61.23
CA GLU A 222 -137.11 -30.46 61.33
C GLU A 222 -136.05 -29.92 62.32
N GLN A 223 -135.91 -28.61 62.52
CA GLN A 223 -134.57 -28.07 62.85
C GLN A 223 -134.11 -28.03 64.33
N GLU A 224 -134.95 -28.30 65.33
CA GLU A 224 -134.67 -28.09 66.79
C GLU A 224 -133.61 -29.04 67.45
N LYS A 225 -132.63 -29.56 66.71
CA LYS A 225 -131.97 -30.85 67.03
C LYS A 225 -130.43 -30.87 67.27
N ARG A 226 -129.67 -29.75 67.22
CA ARG A 226 -128.18 -29.78 67.06
C ARG A 226 -127.43 -28.62 67.76
N GLU A 227 -126.41 -28.86 68.62
CA GLU A 227 -125.55 -27.78 69.22
C GLU A 227 -124.21 -28.25 69.89
N ARG A 228 -123.28 -27.28 70.14
CA ARG A 228 -122.15 -27.17 71.12
C ARG A 228 -121.06 -28.29 71.30
N TYR A 229 -119.78 -28.05 70.93
CA TYR A 229 -118.51 -28.37 71.69
C TYR A 229 -117.16 -27.94 70.99
N VAL A 230 -115.99 -28.01 71.70
CA VAL A 230 -114.51 -28.05 71.27
C VAL A 230 -113.65 -26.73 71.13
N LEU A 231 -112.34 -26.69 71.56
CA LEU A 231 -111.32 -25.55 71.45
C LEU A 231 -109.77 -25.87 71.75
N GLU A 232 -108.78 -24.99 71.34
CA GLU A 232 -107.25 -24.82 71.60
C GLU A 232 -106.11 -25.67 70.86
N ALA A 233 -104.73 -25.52 70.81
CA ALA A 233 -103.56 -24.70 71.36
C ALA A 233 -102.19 -24.70 70.50
N LYS A 234 -101.05 -23.95 70.80
CA LYS A 234 -99.76 -23.79 69.94
C LYS A 234 -98.40 -23.05 70.44
N LYS A 235 -97.19 -23.04 69.69
CA LYS A 235 -95.79 -22.32 69.79
C LYS A 235 -94.70 -22.64 68.62
N LEU A 236 -93.37 -22.23 68.33
CA LEU A 236 -92.26 -21.15 68.51
C LEU A 236 -90.86 -21.34 67.64
N ILE A 237 -89.80 -20.42 67.49
CA ILE A 237 -88.46 -20.44 66.66
C ILE A 237 -87.21 -19.56 67.22
N GLU A 238 -85.91 -19.19 66.77
CA GLU A 238 -84.82 -19.19 65.63
C GLU A 238 -83.31 -18.79 66.14
N ASP A 239 -82.07 -18.37 65.60
CA ASP A 239 -81.23 -17.95 64.34
C ASP A 239 -79.59 -17.78 64.53
N SER A 240 -78.62 -17.52 63.53
CA SER A 240 -77.09 -17.16 63.65
C SER A 240 -76.13 -16.79 62.37
N LYS A 241 -74.87 -16.12 62.45
CA LYS A 241 -73.87 -15.66 61.32
C LYS A 241 -72.29 -15.32 61.60
N LEU A 242 -71.28 -15.15 60.62
CA LEU A 242 -69.73 -14.84 60.76
C LEU A 242 -68.75 -14.48 59.49
N GLN A 243 -67.54 -13.73 59.51
CA GLN A 243 -66.39 -13.56 58.42
C GLN A 243 -65.07 -12.59 58.64
N ARG A 244 -63.77 -12.80 58.10
CA ARG A 244 -62.75 -11.83 57.33
C ARG A 244 -61.13 -11.99 57.18
N SER A 245 -60.37 -11.21 56.28
CA SER A 245 -58.92 -11.39 55.74
C SER A 245 -58.16 -10.24 54.85
N LYS A 246 -56.83 -10.35 54.41
CA LYS A 246 -55.94 -9.71 53.27
C LYS A 246 -54.49 -9.08 53.61
N LEU A 247 -53.45 -8.58 52.81
CA LEU A 247 -52.62 -8.70 51.49
C LEU A 247 -51.46 -7.56 51.38
N ARG A 248 -50.40 -7.29 50.50
CA ARG A 248 -49.42 -7.87 49.44
C ARG A 248 -48.30 -6.82 48.88
N GLU A 249 -47.26 -7.17 48.02
CA GLU A 249 -46.41 -6.39 46.96
C GLU A 249 -44.84 -6.04 46.99
N ALA A 250 -44.10 -5.71 45.85
CA ALA A 250 -42.58 -5.50 45.65
C ALA A 250 -41.97 -4.77 44.31
N GLY A 251 -40.61 -4.59 44.06
CA GLY A 251 -39.91 -3.89 42.86
C GLY A 251 -38.31 -3.96 42.59
N ILE A 252 -37.69 -3.42 41.47
CA ILE A 252 -36.29 -3.76 40.88
C ILE A 252 -35.41 -2.69 40.05
N LYS A 253 -34.02 -2.78 40.05
CA LYS A 253 -32.80 -2.40 39.16
C LYS A 253 -32.66 -1.19 38.14
N GLU A 254 -31.42 -0.61 37.93
CA GLU A 254 -30.44 -0.82 36.76
C GLU A 254 -29.20 0.16 36.57
N LYS A 255 -28.19 -0.24 35.72
CA LYS A 255 -27.18 0.52 34.87
C LYS A 255 -25.77 1.02 35.37
N LEU A 256 -24.90 1.52 34.41
CA LEU A 256 -23.40 1.39 34.35
C LEU A 256 -22.60 2.45 33.49
N ALA A 257 -21.25 2.54 33.64
CA ALA A 257 -20.13 2.74 32.62
C ALA A 257 -19.12 3.96 32.59
N GLU A 258 -17.81 3.63 32.36
CA GLU A 258 -16.71 4.28 31.54
C GLU A 258 -15.60 5.31 32.01
N LYS A 259 -14.37 5.10 31.45
CA LYS A 259 -13.27 6.03 30.95
C LYS A 259 -12.00 6.52 31.75
N LYS A 260 -10.85 5.86 31.43
CA LYS A 260 -9.46 6.33 31.00
C LYS A 260 -8.47 7.19 31.86
N LYS A 261 -7.16 7.04 31.50
CA LYS A 261 -5.88 7.57 32.09
C LYS A 261 -5.45 9.00 31.64
N ARG A 262 -4.40 9.56 32.30
CA ARG A 262 -3.26 10.31 31.69
C ARG A 262 -1.96 10.20 32.53
N GLU A 263 -0.82 10.66 31.99
CA GLU A 263 0.57 10.55 32.52
C GLU A 263 1.24 11.96 32.61
N ASP A 264 2.58 12.07 32.52
CA ASP A 264 3.46 13.29 32.54
C ASP A 264 3.95 13.74 33.96
N GLU A 265 5.18 14.23 34.23
CA GLU A 265 6.47 14.29 33.47
C GLU A 265 7.71 14.66 34.36
N LEU A 266 8.91 14.69 33.75
CA LEU A 266 10.11 15.48 34.07
C LEU A 266 11.17 15.05 35.12
N PHE A 267 12.31 15.78 35.06
CA PHE A 267 13.68 15.41 35.47
C PHE A 267 14.49 16.69 35.73
N LEU A 268 15.37 16.72 36.75
CA LEU A 268 16.65 17.47 36.77
C LEU A 268 17.42 17.25 38.08
N ALA A 269 18.75 17.02 38.01
CA ALA A 269 19.74 17.41 39.04
C ALA A 269 21.18 17.00 38.61
N VAL A 270 21.94 17.94 38.06
CA VAL A 270 23.41 17.85 37.96
C VAL A 270 23.98 19.21 38.34
N GLU A 271 24.63 19.32 39.50
CA GLU A 271 25.70 20.29 39.80
C GLU A 271 26.26 20.01 41.21
N ALA A 272 27.51 19.55 41.26
CA ALA A 272 28.28 19.34 42.49
C ALA A 272 29.77 19.51 42.17
N GLU A 273 30.13 20.72 41.74
CA GLU A 273 31.45 21.06 41.23
C GLU A 273 32.44 21.45 42.36
N ILE A 274 33.74 21.18 42.14
CA ILE A 274 34.91 21.80 42.79
C ILE A 274 35.13 21.55 44.30
N GLN A 275 36.26 20.88 44.63
CA GLN A 275 37.51 21.48 45.16
C GLN A 275 38.68 20.47 44.90
N ARG A 276 39.84 20.83 44.32
CA ARG A 276 41.08 21.40 44.95
C ARG A 276 41.78 20.39 45.91
N GLN A 277 43.09 20.15 45.94
CA GLN A 277 44.36 20.79 45.44
C GLN A 277 45.39 19.66 45.04
N ARG A 278 46.62 19.84 44.50
CA ARG A 278 47.84 20.57 44.98
C ARG A 278 48.95 20.68 43.89
N LYS A 279 50.06 21.39 44.20
CA LYS A 279 51.32 21.61 43.42
C LYS A 279 52.54 21.86 44.37
N GLU A 280 53.73 22.18 43.81
CA GLU A 280 55.07 22.51 44.41
C GLU A 280 56.03 21.29 44.53
N GLU A 281 57.38 21.34 44.47
CA GLU A 281 58.47 22.35 44.78
C GLU A 281 59.72 22.26 43.81
N ASP A 282 60.82 23.08 43.96
CA ASP A 282 62.07 23.09 43.10
C ASP A 282 63.37 23.81 43.69
N GLU A 283 64.59 23.75 43.05
CA GLU A 283 65.90 24.57 43.16
C GLU A 283 67.18 24.25 44.09
N PHE A 284 68.50 24.37 43.59
CA PHE A 284 69.84 24.91 44.19
C PHE A 284 71.30 24.50 43.57
N ALA A 285 72.49 25.24 43.66
CA ALA A 285 73.93 24.89 43.17
C ALA A 285 75.28 25.83 43.38
N ARG A 286 76.60 25.40 43.05
CA ARG A 286 77.97 26.11 42.61
C ARG A 286 79.32 26.20 43.52
N LEU A 287 80.67 26.56 43.26
CA LEU A 287 81.87 26.60 42.23
C LEU A 287 83.36 27.11 42.75
N ARG A 288 84.61 26.93 42.10
CA ARG A 288 86.06 27.41 42.50
C ARG A 288 87.34 27.35 41.47
N ASP A 289 88.61 27.91 41.73
CA ASP A 289 89.89 28.11 40.85
C ASP A 289 91.37 28.54 41.47
N GLU A 290 92.63 28.37 40.85
CA GLU A 290 94.10 28.71 41.34
C GLU A 290 95.39 28.77 40.30
N LEU A 291 96.66 29.36 40.55
CA LEU A 291 98.02 29.34 39.72
C LEU A 291 99.39 30.14 40.17
N TRP A 292 100.73 29.77 39.85
CA TRP A 292 102.09 30.61 39.83
C TRP A 292 103.54 29.91 39.45
N GLU A 293 104.71 30.59 39.00
CA GLU A 293 106.27 30.28 39.08
C GLU A 293 107.38 31.08 38.17
N GLU A 294 108.74 31.31 38.49
CA GLU A 294 110.00 31.74 37.61
C GLU A 294 111.49 31.98 38.25
N GLU A 295 112.74 31.83 37.59
CA GLU A 295 114.18 32.40 37.95
C GLU A 295 115.57 32.06 37.11
N VAL A 296 116.75 32.80 37.29
CA VAL A 296 118.32 32.54 37.23
C VAL A 296 119.37 32.68 35.99
N LEU A 297 120.63 33.31 36.12
CA LEU A 297 122.03 33.02 35.44
C LEU A 297 123.31 34.04 35.46
N GLU A 298 124.65 33.65 35.32
CA GLU A 298 125.90 34.51 34.92
C GLU A 298 127.40 33.86 34.75
N ALA A 299 128.45 34.47 34.04
CA ALA A 299 130.00 34.32 34.15
C ALA A 299 131.04 35.01 33.09
N ARG A 300 132.37 35.38 33.40
CA ARG A 300 133.39 36.17 32.50
C ARG A 300 134.99 35.89 32.29
N ARG A 301 136.04 36.74 32.70
CA ARG A 301 137.20 37.41 31.90
C ARG A 301 138.55 36.76 31.34
N HIS A 302 139.78 36.87 31.92
CA HIS A 302 141.16 36.90 31.24
C HIS A 302 141.50 35.80 30.20
N LYS A 303 140.67 34.76 30.09
CA LYS A 303 140.64 33.67 29.11
C LYS A 303 140.35 34.16 27.67
N GLU A 304 140.85 35.32 27.23
CA GLU A 304 140.34 36.06 26.05
C GLU A 304 141.34 36.31 24.91
N ARG A 305 142.64 36.49 25.18
CA ARG A 305 143.62 36.97 24.17
C ARG A 305 144.31 35.87 23.35
N GLU A 306 144.81 34.80 23.96
CA GLU A 306 145.27 33.63 23.16
C GLU A 306 144.10 32.95 22.45
N ARG A 307 142.90 33.01 23.07
CA ARG A 307 141.65 32.73 22.38
C ARG A 307 141.55 33.52 21.07
N ALA A 308 142.07 34.74 20.93
CA ALA A 308 141.82 35.63 19.78
C ALA A 308 142.50 35.22 18.46
N GLN A 309 143.79 34.84 18.47
CA GLN A 309 144.44 34.38 17.23
C GLN A 309 144.03 32.95 16.89
N LYS A 310 143.87 32.07 17.90
CA LYS A 310 143.27 30.76 17.66
C LYS A 310 141.83 30.89 17.13
N LYS A 311 140.99 31.77 17.70
CA LYS A 311 139.67 32.17 17.16
C LYS A 311 139.72 32.68 15.72
N GLN A 312 140.87 33.09 15.17
CA GLN A 312 140.99 33.62 13.80
C GLN A 312 141.26 32.50 12.78
N ALA A 313 142.20 31.59 13.07
CA ALA A 313 142.42 30.40 12.24
C ALA A 313 141.26 29.40 12.41
N ASP A 314 140.86 29.10 13.65
CA ASP A 314 139.63 28.37 13.94
C ASP A 314 138.42 29.10 13.34
N LYS A 315 138.44 30.43 13.11
CA LYS A 315 137.34 31.16 12.44
C LYS A 315 137.17 30.72 11.01
N GLU A 316 138.24 30.58 10.25
CA GLU A 316 138.16 30.49 8.79
C GLU A 316 137.77 29.08 8.36
N ASP A 317 138.28 28.05 9.05
CA ASP A 317 137.78 26.69 8.86
C ASP A 317 136.44 26.44 9.58
N MET A 318 136.13 27.13 10.69
CA MET A 318 134.76 27.17 11.22
C MET A 318 133.81 27.87 10.24
N MET A 319 134.20 28.94 9.54
CA MET A 319 133.35 29.60 8.54
C MET A 319 133.15 28.68 7.35
N ARG A 320 134.19 28.05 6.78
CA ARG A 320 134.00 27.04 5.71
C ARG A 320 133.11 25.87 6.15
N SER A 321 133.31 25.35 7.36
CA SER A 321 132.49 24.26 7.91
C SER A 321 131.05 24.70 8.19
N ASN A 322 130.86 25.93 8.69
CA ASN A 322 129.55 26.55 8.95
C ASN A 322 128.84 26.92 7.64
N ASP A 323 129.54 27.36 6.60
CA ASP A 323 128.98 27.62 5.27
C ASP A 323 128.52 26.30 4.62
N GLN A 324 129.34 25.25 4.69
CA GLN A 324 128.93 23.90 4.26
C GLN A 324 127.75 23.37 5.10
N GLN A 325 127.77 23.56 6.41
CA GLN A 325 126.67 23.19 7.31
C GLN A 325 125.41 24.04 7.06
N GLN A 326 125.53 25.31 6.68
CA GLN A 326 124.42 26.19 6.30
C GLN A 326 123.85 25.78 4.96
N VAL A 327 124.67 25.43 3.97
CA VAL A 327 124.19 24.88 2.68
C VAL A 327 123.45 23.57 2.91
N LEU A 328 124.01 22.64 3.70
CA LEU A 328 123.34 21.38 4.05
C LEU A 328 122.06 21.61 4.86
N LYS A 329 122.06 22.55 5.81
CA LYS A 329 120.87 22.91 6.61
C LYS A 329 119.82 23.62 5.76
N ALA A 330 120.20 24.44 4.80
CA ALA A 330 119.30 25.09 3.85
C ALA A 330 118.71 24.07 2.87
N GLN A 331 119.49 23.09 2.41
CA GLN A 331 119.00 21.96 1.61
C GLN A 331 118.01 21.10 2.41
N LEU A 332 118.32 20.76 3.66
CA LEU A 332 117.41 20.05 4.56
C LEU A 332 116.12 20.84 4.83
N VAL A 333 116.20 22.14 5.11
CA VAL A 333 115.02 23.00 5.30
C VAL A 333 114.22 23.17 4.01
N ALA A 334 114.86 23.22 2.84
CA ALA A 334 114.17 23.27 1.56
C ALA A 334 113.47 21.95 1.23
N GLU A 335 114.09 20.80 1.53
CA GLU A 335 113.50 19.49 1.32
C GLU A 335 112.38 19.18 2.33
N GLN A 336 112.54 19.62 3.59
CA GLN A 336 111.48 19.64 4.60
C GLN A 336 110.30 20.49 4.14
N LYS A 337 110.52 21.75 3.72
CA LYS A 337 109.45 22.61 3.19
C LYS A 337 108.74 21.98 1.99
N ARG A 338 109.48 21.36 1.06
CA ARG A 338 108.84 20.69 -0.09
C ARG A 338 107.95 19.52 0.34
N LYS A 339 108.36 18.75 1.35
CA LYS A 339 107.55 17.67 1.94
C LYS A 339 106.37 18.22 2.75
N GLU A 340 106.53 19.33 3.45
CA GLU A 340 105.46 20.05 4.15
C GLU A 340 104.44 20.61 3.15
N ASP A 341 104.86 21.19 2.03
CA ASP A 341 103.99 21.70 0.97
C ASP A 341 103.24 20.55 0.24
N GLU A 342 103.93 19.46 -0.11
CA GLU A 342 103.32 18.24 -0.66
C GLU A 342 102.28 17.64 0.31
N TYR A 343 102.59 17.59 1.61
CA TYR A 343 101.68 17.12 2.66
C TYR A 343 100.50 18.08 2.90
N ASN A 344 100.74 19.39 2.89
CA ASN A 344 99.72 20.43 2.99
C ASN A 344 98.77 20.40 1.78
N GLU A 345 99.28 20.16 0.57
CA GLU A 345 98.42 20.02 -0.60
C GLU A 345 97.61 18.71 -0.56
N PHE A 346 98.21 17.61 -0.12
CA PHE A 346 97.51 16.35 0.15
C PHE A 346 96.39 16.54 1.19
N LEU A 347 96.65 17.22 2.30
CA LEU A 347 95.64 17.54 3.31
C LEU A 347 94.54 18.44 2.74
N LYS A 348 94.86 19.50 2.00
CA LYS A 348 93.85 20.36 1.33
C LYS A 348 92.97 19.56 0.38
N ARG A 349 93.56 18.68 -0.44
CA ARG A 349 92.82 17.79 -1.35
C ARG A 349 91.95 16.79 -0.58
N LYS A 350 92.42 16.24 0.54
CA LYS A 350 91.66 15.33 1.41
C LYS A 350 90.48 16.04 2.07
N PHE A 351 90.69 17.18 2.73
CA PHE A 351 89.62 17.96 3.36
C PHE A 351 88.60 18.44 2.33
N ALA A 352 89.01 18.94 1.18
CA ALA A 352 88.10 19.28 0.08
C ALA A 352 87.38 18.06 -0.53
N SER A 353 87.78 16.82 -0.23
CA SER A 353 87.05 15.59 -0.54
C SER A 353 86.03 15.25 0.56
N GLU A 354 86.45 15.35 1.83
CA GLU A 354 85.60 15.07 3.00
C GLU A 354 84.49 16.10 3.16
N GLU A 355 84.76 17.38 2.90
CA GLU A 355 83.80 18.49 2.87
C GLU A 355 82.75 18.30 1.77
N ARG A 356 83.17 17.91 0.54
CA ARG A 356 82.21 17.57 -0.54
C ARG A 356 81.32 16.39 -0.15
N ARG A 357 81.88 15.32 0.43
CA ARG A 357 81.08 14.19 0.96
C ARG A 357 80.14 14.62 2.08
N ALA A 358 80.54 15.55 2.94
CA ALA A 358 79.67 16.09 3.99
C ALA A 358 78.50 16.88 3.40
N MET A 359 78.75 17.75 2.41
CA MET A 359 77.72 18.48 1.67
C MET A 359 76.77 17.51 0.92
N GLU A 360 77.29 16.49 0.26
CA GLU A 360 76.51 15.45 -0.43
C GLU A 360 75.62 14.67 0.55
N MET A 361 76.16 14.26 1.71
CA MET A 361 75.42 13.56 2.75
C MET A 361 74.34 14.42 3.39
N ASP A 362 74.59 15.71 3.64
CA ASP A 362 73.57 16.61 4.19
C ASP A 362 72.51 17.02 3.15
N MET A 363 72.86 17.12 1.88
CA MET A 363 71.89 17.26 0.79
C MET A 363 71.02 15.99 0.64
N PHE A 364 71.60 14.79 0.78
CA PHE A 364 70.86 13.54 0.82
C PHE A 364 69.91 13.46 2.03
N ARG A 365 70.39 13.81 3.24
CA ARG A 365 69.59 13.90 4.47
C ARG A 365 68.45 14.93 4.35
N ARG A 366 68.66 16.04 3.65
CA ARG A 366 67.60 17.04 3.36
C ARG A 366 66.55 16.47 2.42
N ARG A 367 66.95 15.89 1.28
CA ARG A 367 66.03 15.22 0.34
C ARG A 367 65.20 14.14 1.01
N GLN A 368 65.82 13.24 1.78
CA GLN A 368 65.11 12.20 2.54
C GLN A 368 64.08 12.78 3.55
N LYS A 369 64.40 13.91 4.20
CA LYS A 369 63.44 14.60 5.09
C LYS A 369 62.31 15.30 4.32
N GLU A 370 62.56 15.75 3.10
CA GLU A 370 61.57 16.37 2.22
C GLU A 370 60.65 15.31 1.58
N GLU A 371 61.21 14.20 1.09
CA GLU A 371 60.50 13.00 0.64
C GLU A 371 59.59 12.43 1.74
N TYR A 372 60.08 12.35 2.99
CA TYR A 372 59.27 11.90 4.13
C TYR A 372 58.14 12.89 4.48
N LYS A 373 58.39 14.21 4.42
CA LYS A 373 57.34 15.23 4.59
C LYS A 373 56.27 15.15 3.49
N LEU A 374 56.68 14.95 2.24
CA LEU A 374 55.77 14.77 1.10
C LEU A 374 54.96 13.47 1.24
N SER A 375 55.57 12.40 1.75
CA SER A 375 54.88 11.15 2.06
C SER A 375 53.81 11.33 3.15
N ILE A 376 54.12 12.05 4.24
CA ILE A 376 53.14 12.41 5.27
C ILE A 376 52.02 13.29 4.70
N ALA A 377 52.36 14.28 3.87
CA ALA A 377 51.37 15.14 3.23
C ALA A 377 50.41 14.34 2.33
N ALA A 378 50.95 13.43 1.50
CA ALA A 378 50.17 12.52 0.67
C ALA A 378 49.30 11.55 1.49
N GLN A 379 49.81 10.99 2.59
CA GLN A 379 49.02 10.16 3.50
C GLN A 379 47.88 10.94 4.17
N ASN A 380 48.12 12.20 4.55
CA ASN A 380 47.08 13.06 5.14
C ASN A 380 46.03 13.49 4.09
N GLN A 381 46.45 13.82 2.87
CA GLN A 381 45.54 14.07 1.75
C GLN A 381 44.71 12.82 1.40
N HIS A 382 45.31 11.63 1.42
CA HIS A 382 44.59 10.37 1.20
C HIS A 382 43.57 10.10 2.31
N LYS A 383 43.93 10.31 3.59
CA LYS A 383 42.98 10.21 4.72
C LYS A 383 41.84 11.22 4.61
N GLN A 384 42.13 12.47 4.21
CA GLN A 384 41.10 13.48 3.96
C GLN A 384 40.18 13.08 2.82
N ALA A 385 40.73 12.59 1.69
CA ALA A 385 39.94 12.12 0.56
C ALA A 385 39.05 10.92 0.94
N MET A 386 39.57 9.95 1.71
CA MET A 386 38.78 8.83 2.25
C MET A 386 37.64 9.32 3.14
N TYR A 387 37.92 10.22 4.10
CA TYR A 387 36.90 10.79 4.98
C TYR A 387 35.83 11.60 4.23
N HIS A 388 36.22 12.38 3.21
CA HIS A 388 35.27 13.11 2.37
C HIS A 388 34.37 12.16 1.58
N HIS A 389 34.92 11.11 0.97
CA HIS A 389 34.17 10.08 0.24
C HIS A 389 33.29 9.22 1.17
N GLU A 390 33.70 8.97 2.41
CA GLU A 390 32.85 8.33 3.43
C GLU A 390 31.69 9.24 3.84
N LEU A 391 31.95 10.52 4.10
CA LEU A 391 30.93 11.52 4.43
C LEU A 391 29.97 11.80 3.26
N GLU A 392 30.44 11.74 2.01
CA GLU A 392 29.61 11.81 0.80
C GLU A 392 28.69 10.59 0.69
N LYS A 393 29.21 9.38 0.98
CA LYS A 393 28.37 8.17 1.05
C LYS A 393 27.33 8.20 2.16
N GLU A 394 27.71 8.62 3.38
CA GLU A 394 26.76 8.79 4.48
C GLU A 394 25.64 9.78 4.10
N ARG A 395 25.97 10.84 3.35
CA ARG A 395 24.98 11.80 2.83
C ARG A 395 24.11 11.22 1.72
N GLU A 396 24.66 10.45 0.80
CA GLU A 396 23.89 9.75 -0.24
C GLU A 396 22.95 8.71 0.37
N GLU A 397 23.41 7.93 1.35
CA GLU A 397 22.61 6.95 2.07
C GLU A 397 21.52 7.63 2.91
N ALA A 398 21.84 8.69 3.65
CA ALA A 398 20.86 9.47 4.40
C ALA A 398 19.83 10.16 3.49
N ALA A 399 20.25 10.70 2.33
CA ALA A 399 19.34 11.27 1.34
C ALA A 399 18.41 10.20 0.76
N ARG A 400 18.93 9.01 0.41
CA ARG A 400 18.11 7.89 -0.06
C ARG A 400 17.11 7.40 0.99
N ILE A 401 17.51 7.33 2.26
CA ILE A 401 16.60 6.98 3.36
C ILE A 401 15.50 8.05 3.50
N ALA A 402 15.86 9.33 3.41
CA ALA A 402 14.90 10.44 3.46
C ALA A 402 13.93 10.43 2.26
N ASP A 403 14.41 10.14 1.04
CA ASP A 403 13.58 10.00 -0.16
C ASP A 403 12.64 8.78 -0.06
N GLU A 404 13.15 7.63 0.43
CA GLU A 404 12.33 6.46 0.69
C GLU A 404 11.27 6.71 1.77
N GLU A 405 11.60 7.43 2.84
CA GLU A 405 10.63 7.85 3.86
C GLU A 405 9.62 8.85 3.30
N ALA A 406 10.04 9.81 2.48
CA ALA A 406 9.16 10.78 1.84
C ALA A 406 8.19 10.09 0.87
N PHE A 407 8.66 9.10 0.10
CA PHE A 407 7.83 8.25 -0.74
C PHE A 407 6.82 7.44 0.08
N LYS A 408 7.27 6.75 1.15
CA LYS A 408 6.40 6.00 2.06
C LYS A 408 5.31 6.90 2.67
N LYS A 409 5.68 8.10 3.15
CA LYS A 409 4.75 9.11 3.69
C LYS A 409 3.78 9.63 2.64
N ALA A 410 4.23 9.90 1.41
CA ALA A 410 3.37 10.34 0.32
C ALA A 410 2.35 9.27 -0.10
N VAL A 411 2.77 8.01 -0.19
CA VAL A 411 1.89 6.86 -0.49
C VAL A 411 0.85 6.66 0.61
N VAL A 412 1.25 6.72 1.89
CA VAL A 412 0.32 6.65 3.03
C VAL A 412 -0.67 7.82 3.04
N GLU A 413 -0.21 9.05 2.81
CA GLU A 413 -1.09 10.20 2.69
C GLU A 413 -2.08 10.05 1.53
N GLU A 414 -1.65 9.60 0.34
CA GLU A 414 -2.53 9.42 -0.81
C GLU A 414 -3.58 8.32 -0.55
N ALA A 415 -3.17 7.18 -0.01
CA ALA A 415 -4.07 6.10 0.40
C ALA A 415 -5.08 6.58 1.45
N LYS A 416 -4.63 7.39 2.42
CA LYS A 416 -5.51 8.06 3.40
C LYS A 416 -6.54 8.96 2.72
N ARG A 417 -6.19 9.69 1.64
CA ARG A 417 -7.17 10.50 0.88
C ARG A 417 -8.23 9.60 0.23
N ARG A 418 -7.80 8.62 -0.55
CA ARG A 418 -8.71 7.69 -1.25
C ARG A 418 -9.69 7.01 -0.28
N LEU A 419 -9.17 6.48 0.83
CA LEU A 419 -9.96 5.86 1.89
C LEU A 419 -10.98 6.83 2.53
N LEU A 420 -10.57 8.08 2.80
CA LEU A 420 -11.48 9.10 3.32
C LEU A 420 -12.56 9.48 2.31
N ASP A 421 -12.19 9.73 1.06
CA ASP A 421 -13.11 10.23 0.03
C ASP A 421 -14.16 9.16 -0.35
N GLU A 422 -13.77 7.87 -0.42
CA GLU A 422 -14.67 6.74 -0.64
C GLU A 422 -15.68 6.51 0.50
N HIS A 423 -15.33 6.85 1.74
CA HIS A 423 -16.16 6.56 2.92
C HIS A 423 -16.88 7.80 3.48
N ALA A 424 -16.40 9.01 3.25
CA ALA A 424 -16.99 10.26 3.76
C ALA A 424 -18.44 10.45 3.27
N ALA A 425 -18.72 10.17 1.99
CA ALA A 425 -20.08 10.22 1.44
C ALA A 425 -21.01 9.18 2.08
N LYS A 426 -20.48 7.99 2.40
CA LYS A 426 -21.25 6.86 2.95
C LYS A 426 -21.53 7.01 4.44
N LEU A 427 -20.66 7.72 5.18
CA LEU A 427 -20.67 7.87 6.64
C LEU A 427 -20.94 9.32 7.11
N HIS A 428 -21.46 10.19 6.26
CA HIS A 428 -21.75 11.59 6.61
C HIS A 428 -22.58 11.68 7.92
N GLY A 429 -22.11 12.49 8.88
CA GLY A 429 -22.68 12.58 10.24
C GLY A 429 -22.13 11.58 11.27
N TYR A 430 -21.49 10.48 10.84
CA TYR A 430 -21.03 9.39 11.70
C TYR A 430 -19.49 9.27 11.82
N LEU A 431 -18.72 10.11 11.11
CA LEU A 431 -17.25 10.16 11.24
C LEU A 431 -16.80 10.60 12.65
N PRO A 432 -15.72 10.02 13.22
CA PRO A 432 -15.08 10.53 14.43
C PRO A 432 -14.58 11.98 14.27
N LYS A 433 -14.65 12.78 15.34
CA LYS A 433 -14.42 14.25 15.29
C LYS A 433 -13.09 14.68 14.66
N GLY A 434 -12.00 13.92 14.86
CA GLY A 434 -10.70 14.20 14.23
C GLY A 434 -10.74 14.02 12.71
N VAL A 435 -11.16 12.83 12.28
CA VAL A 435 -11.32 12.46 10.86
C VAL A 435 -12.30 13.38 10.14
N ALA A 436 -13.43 13.70 10.78
CA ALA A 436 -14.40 14.65 10.26
C ALA A 436 -13.78 16.04 10.04
N LYS A 437 -12.91 16.51 10.95
CA LYS A 437 -12.24 17.81 10.82
C LYS A 437 -11.31 17.83 9.59
N GLU A 438 -10.54 16.77 9.34
CA GLU A 438 -9.69 16.67 8.14
C GLU A 438 -10.53 16.78 6.84
N VAL A 439 -11.63 16.03 6.77
CA VAL A 439 -12.56 16.04 5.61
C VAL A 439 -13.22 17.42 5.44
N TYR A 440 -13.73 18.04 6.51
CA TYR A 440 -14.35 19.37 6.43
C TYR A 440 -13.35 20.48 6.06
N GLN A 441 -12.11 20.42 6.57
CA GLN A 441 -11.06 21.35 6.18
C GLN A 441 -10.70 21.20 4.70
N ARG A 442 -10.54 19.97 4.19
CA ARG A 442 -10.27 19.73 2.77
C ARG A 442 -11.42 20.20 1.87
N GLY A 443 -12.67 19.95 2.26
CA GLY A 443 -13.85 20.43 1.54
C GLY A 443 -13.96 21.96 1.44
N HIS A 444 -13.52 22.69 2.46
CA HIS A 444 -13.46 24.17 2.39
C HIS A 444 -12.29 24.69 1.55
N MET A 445 -11.19 23.95 1.45
CA MET A 445 -10.02 24.32 0.64
C MET A 445 -10.23 24.05 -0.86
N GLY A 446 -11.13 23.12 -1.23
CA GLY A 446 -11.50 22.84 -2.62
C GLY A 446 -12.59 23.74 -3.21
N SER A 447 -13.01 24.80 -2.50
CA SER A 447 -14.11 25.70 -2.89
C SER A 447 -13.70 27.17 -2.97
N ARG A 448 -12.43 27.44 -3.34
CA ARG A 448 -11.84 28.77 -3.54
C ARG A 448 -11.08 28.83 -4.86
#